data_AF-A0A9W9Y5P7-F1
#
_entry.id   AF-A0A9W9Y5P7-F1
#
_cell.length_a   1.000
_cell.length_b   1.000
_cell.length_c   1.000
_cell.angle_alpha   90.00
_cell.angle_beta   90.00
_cell.angle_gamma   90.00
#
_symmetry.space_group_name_H-M   'P 1'
#
loop_
_entity.id
_entity.type
_entity.pdbx_description
1 polymer ?
#
loop_
_entity_poly.entity_id
_entity_poly.type
_entity_poly.pdbx_seq_one_letter_code
_entity_poly.pdbx_strand_id
1 'polypeptide(L)'
;MGSIEVNVLQYLCSRTQVDLDSLDVEVARKGGPEGPWHDATSNQAEVFFQIQDTKNARIIDEAIAVSQKIHDGFPEVTISELKVEVATVLLAVRVIPFIKGAVHVMANPCYAFSIAKVIATGHRYHKLFRLVFPQIDLSRVVMKVPATFEGLQACRKLSASGVQTLATTVFTMEQSILAAEAGCISISPFVHELKAGVDPTYKDENPLLDLCVKAQQYYQQHGHTTRVKACSCMSIEEILQLSGVAAHTLPPEDLEKLADMHESEAQLKAQSLFKDEALSISAQQPRTYIDDEAKYRMEFAASDGGDGQFKLFQAITIFVDFQKKAELKMSGIEIAA
;
A
#
# COMPACT_ATOMS: atom_id res chain seq x y z
N MET A 1 18.63 -19.35 -32.14
CA MET A 1 18.32 -17.91 -32.08
C MET A 1 18.81 -17.43 -30.73
N GLY A 2 19.67 -16.42 -30.66
CA GLY A 2 20.16 -15.90 -29.38
C GLY A 2 18.98 -15.33 -28.57
N SER A 3 18.95 -15.57 -27.27
CA SER A 3 17.95 -14.95 -26.40
C SER A 3 18.12 -13.43 -26.45
N ILE A 4 17.02 -12.72 -26.65
CA ILE A 4 17.01 -11.26 -26.59
C ILE A 4 17.24 -10.87 -25.13
N GLU A 5 18.35 -10.20 -24.84
CA GLU A 5 18.56 -9.55 -23.55
C GLU A 5 17.76 -8.25 -23.52
N VAL A 6 17.06 -8.03 -22.40
CA VAL A 6 16.21 -6.85 -22.16
C VAL A 6 16.54 -6.26 -20.81
N ASN A 7 16.31 -4.95 -20.66
CA ASN A 7 16.38 -4.30 -19.37
C ASN A 7 15.26 -4.84 -18.46
N VAL A 8 15.62 -5.23 -17.23
CA VAL A 8 14.71 -5.95 -16.34
C VAL A 8 13.56 -5.07 -15.85
N LEU A 9 13.82 -3.81 -15.49
CA LEU A 9 12.75 -2.87 -15.10
C LEU A 9 11.78 -2.60 -16.25
N GLN A 10 12.29 -2.40 -17.47
CA GLN A 10 11.44 -2.20 -18.66
C GLN A 10 10.59 -3.45 -18.95
N TYR A 11 11.17 -4.64 -18.83
CA TYR A 11 10.42 -5.90 -18.96
C TYR A 11 9.30 -5.97 -17.91
N LEU A 12 9.59 -5.68 -16.64
CA LEU A 12 8.58 -5.65 -15.58
C LEU A 12 7.45 -4.66 -15.89
N CYS A 13 7.79 -3.43 -16.30
CA CYS A 13 6.83 -2.39 -16.68
C CYS A 13 5.94 -2.80 -17.88
N SER A 14 6.43 -3.69 -18.76
CA SER A 14 5.64 -4.17 -19.90
C SER A 14 4.54 -5.17 -19.51
N ARG A 15 4.65 -5.81 -18.33
CA ARG A 15 3.71 -6.83 -17.84
C ARG A 15 2.94 -6.40 -16.61
N THR A 16 3.48 -5.47 -15.83
CA THR A 16 3.01 -5.08 -14.50
C THR A 16 3.06 -3.56 -14.37
N GLN A 17 2.03 -2.95 -13.78
CA GLN A 17 2.14 -1.56 -13.34
C GLN A 17 3.17 -1.46 -12.21
N VAL A 18 4.18 -0.61 -12.36
CA VAL A 18 5.18 -0.38 -11.32
C VAL A 18 4.87 0.93 -10.60
N ASP A 19 4.79 0.85 -9.27
CA ASP A 19 4.54 1.96 -8.36
C ASP A 19 5.77 2.17 -7.47
N LEU A 20 5.95 3.41 -7.03
CA LEU A 20 7.01 3.83 -6.12
C LEU A 20 6.55 3.71 -4.66
N ASP A 21 7.18 2.86 -3.85
CA ASP A 21 6.87 2.77 -2.40
C ASP A 21 7.66 3.81 -1.60
N SER A 22 7.51 5.09 -1.96
CA SER A 22 8.13 6.20 -1.25
C SER A 22 7.41 7.52 -1.51
N LEU A 23 7.48 8.44 -0.54
CA LEU A 23 7.11 9.85 -0.71
C LEU A 23 8.32 10.78 -0.90
N ASP A 24 9.50 10.23 -1.19
CA ASP A 24 10.67 11.03 -1.56
C ASP A 24 10.49 11.66 -2.94
N VAL A 25 10.32 12.98 -2.96
CA VAL A 25 10.17 13.75 -4.20
C VAL A 25 11.41 13.66 -5.10
N GLU A 26 12.61 13.52 -4.54
CA GLU A 26 13.83 13.43 -5.35
C GLU A 26 13.88 12.12 -6.11
N VAL A 27 13.47 11.01 -5.48
CA VAL A 27 13.33 9.70 -6.12
C VAL A 27 12.22 9.72 -7.17
N ALA A 28 11.04 10.24 -6.82
CA ALA A 28 9.93 10.33 -7.76
C ALA A 28 10.33 11.13 -9.03
N ARG A 29 11.04 12.24 -8.84
CA ARG A 29 11.54 13.09 -9.93
C ARG A 29 12.51 12.37 -10.88
N LYS A 30 13.27 11.37 -10.42
CA LYS A 30 14.16 10.58 -11.30
C LYS A 30 13.36 9.83 -12.38
N GLY A 31 12.15 9.36 -12.06
CA GLY A 31 11.27 8.74 -13.05
C GLY A 31 10.60 9.78 -13.93
N GLY A 32 10.12 10.88 -13.34
CA GLY A 32 9.34 11.89 -14.05
C GLY A 32 7.94 11.40 -14.45
N PRO A 33 7.06 12.29 -14.97
CA PRO A 33 5.66 11.95 -15.27
C PRO A 33 5.50 10.88 -16.37
N GLU A 34 6.41 10.83 -17.34
CA GLU A 34 6.44 9.80 -18.37
C GLU A 34 7.21 8.55 -17.93
N GLY A 35 7.77 8.58 -16.73
CA GLY A 35 8.61 7.55 -16.15
C GLY A 35 7.90 6.22 -15.87
N PRO A 36 8.66 5.27 -15.32
CA PRO A 36 8.15 3.94 -14.99
C PRO A 36 7.10 3.94 -13.86
N TRP A 37 7.04 4.99 -13.02
CA TRP A 37 6.16 5.04 -11.85
C TRP A 37 4.72 5.43 -12.22
N HIS A 38 3.77 4.55 -11.93
CA HIS A 38 2.36 4.87 -12.08
C HIS A 38 1.80 5.50 -10.82
N ASP A 39 1.77 4.81 -9.69
CA ASP A 39 1.37 5.38 -8.39
C ASP A 39 2.59 5.61 -7.49
N ALA A 40 2.38 6.34 -6.39
CA ALA A 40 3.30 6.33 -5.25
C ALA A 40 2.55 5.90 -3.98
N THR A 41 3.10 4.96 -3.22
CA THR A 41 2.50 4.48 -1.99
C THR A 41 3.27 4.92 -0.76
N SER A 42 2.55 5.13 0.34
CA SER A 42 3.12 5.31 1.66
C SER A 42 2.47 4.38 2.68
N ASN A 43 3.08 4.36 3.86
CA ASN A 43 2.61 3.70 5.06
C ASN A 43 3.23 4.44 6.27
N GLN A 44 2.90 4.04 7.49
CA GLN A 44 3.39 4.76 8.67
C GLN A 44 4.90 4.67 8.88
N ALA A 45 5.56 3.59 8.45
CA ALA A 45 7.02 3.50 8.50
C ALA A 45 7.65 4.49 7.53
N GLU A 46 7.19 4.52 6.27
CA GLU A 46 7.66 5.47 5.26
C GLU A 46 7.44 6.92 5.70
N VAL A 47 6.24 7.26 6.16
CA VAL A 47 5.94 8.62 6.66
C VAL A 47 6.85 9.00 7.83
N PHE A 48 7.09 8.08 8.76
CA PHE A 48 8.00 8.32 9.87
C PHE A 48 9.43 8.60 9.39
N PHE A 49 9.97 7.79 8.48
CA PHE A 49 11.31 8.01 7.93
C PHE A 49 11.41 9.32 7.15
N GLN A 50 10.39 9.69 6.37
CA GLN A 50 10.36 11.00 5.68
C GLN A 50 10.29 12.18 6.67
N ILE A 51 9.61 12.03 7.81
CA ILE A 51 9.59 13.04 8.88
C ILE A 51 10.95 13.18 9.56
N GLN A 52 11.72 12.09 9.67
CA GLN A 52 13.05 12.11 10.26
C GLN A 52 14.13 12.65 9.30
N ASP A 53 13.92 12.52 7.99
CA ASP A 53 14.89 12.92 7.00
C ASP A 53 15.14 14.43 7.01
N THR A 54 16.39 14.83 7.21
CA THR A 54 16.79 16.24 7.31
C THR A 54 16.55 17.00 6.00
N LYS A 55 16.51 16.32 4.85
CA LYS A 55 16.17 16.95 3.57
C LYS A 55 14.75 17.52 3.56
N ASN A 56 13.86 16.95 4.38
CA ASN A 56 12.46 17.35 4.49
C ASN A 56 12.21 18.39 5.59
N ALA A 57 13.24 18.87 6.32
CA ALA A 57 13.07 19.74 7.49
C ALA A 57 12.14 20.94 7.23
N ARG A 58 12.27 21.61 6.08
CA ARG A 58 11.39 22.73 5.70
C ARG A 58 9.93 22.32 5.50
N ILE A 59 9.69 21.13 4.96
CA ILE A 59 8.34 20.58 4.76
C ILE A 59 7.72 20.23 6.13
N ILE A 60 8.53 19.74 7.07
CA ILE A 60 8.10 19.42 8.42
C ILE A 60 7.75 20.68 9.22
N ASP A 61 8.57 21.73 9.10
CA ASP A 61 8.26 23.05 9.69
C ASP A 61 6.96 23.62 9.13
N GLU A 62 6.75 23.51 7.81
CA GLU A 62 5.51 23.91 7.14
C GLU A 62 4.31 23.10 7.66
N ALA A 63 4.46 21.78 7.81
CA ALA A 63 3.41 20.90 8.33
C ALA A 63 2.99 21.30 9.74
N ILE A 64 3.96 21.61 10.61
CA ILE A 64 3.70 22.07 11.99
C ILE A 64 2.92 23.39 11.97
N ALA A 65 3.37 24.36 11.19
CA ALA A 65 2.74 25.68 11.11
C ALA A 65 1.31 25.61 10.55
N VAL A 66 1.11 24.85 9.47
CA VAL A 66 -0.22 24.63 8.87
C VAL A 66 -1.16 23.95 9.87
N SER A 67 -0.69 22.91 10.55
CA SER A 67 -1.51 22.16 11.53
C SER A 67 -1.97 23.04 12.69
N GLN A 68 -1.07 23.86 13.24
CA GLN A 68 -1.41 24.81 14.30
C GLN A 68 -2.50 25.80 13.88
N LYS A 69 -2.46 26.25 12.62
CA LYS A 69 -3.43 27.21 12.09
C LYS A 69 -4.81 26.60 11.86
N ILE A 70 -4.89 25.32 11.51
CA ILE A 70 -6.15 24.69 11.07
C ILE A 70 -6.79 23.78 12.12
N HIS A 71 -6.13 23.51 13.26
CA HIS A 71 -6.57 22.50 14.24
C HIS A 71 -7.98 22.72 14.79
N ASP A 72 -8.41 23.96 14.98
CA ASP A 72 -9.79 24.28 15.39
C ASP A 72 -10.86 23.70 14.43
N GLY A 73 -10.49 23.48 13.17
CA GLY A 73 -11.34 22.85 12.16
C GLY A 73 -11.30 21.32 12.14
N PHE A 74 -10.53 20.68 13.03
CA PHE A 74 -10.34 19.22 13.16
C PHE A 74 -10.30 18.79 14.65
N PRO A 75 -11.36 19.07 15.44
CA PRO A 75 -11.39 18.78 16.87
C PRO A 75 -11.39 17.28 17.20
N GLU A 76 -11.63 16.41 16.21
CA GLU A 76 -11.70 14.97 16.38
C GLU A 76 -10.33 14.28 16.48
N VAL A 77 -9.24 15.00 16.19
CA VAL A 77 -7.86 14.51 16.28
C VAL A 77 -7.00 15.38 17.19
N THR A 78 -5.96 14.78 17.75
CA THR A 78 -4.94 15.54 18.48
C THR A 78 -4.14 16.41 17.51
N ILE A 79 -3.51 17.46 18.05
CA ILE A 79 -2.59 18.28 17.25
C ILE A 79 -1.38 17.45 16.74
N SER A 80 -0.93 16.43 17.48
CA SER A 80 0.17 15.56 17.06
C SER A 80 -0.22 14.69 15.86
N GLU A 81 -1.41 14.09 15.90
CA GLU A 81 -1.95 13.30 14.79
C GLU A 81 -2.15 14.18 13.55
N LEU A 82 -2.76 15.35 13.71
CA LEU A 82 -2.99 16.27 12.59
C LEU A 82 -1.67 16.70 11.92
N LYS A 83 -0.61 16.93 12.71
CA LYS A 83 0.72 17.24 12.17
C LYS A 83 1.27 16.13 11.29
N VAL A 84 1.12 14.86 11.68
CA VAL A 84 1.55 13.71 10.88
C VAL A 84 0.74 13.62 9.58
N GLU A 85 -0.59 13.81 9.65
CA GLU A 85 -1.44 13.79 8.46
C GLU A 85 -1.10 14.94 7.50
N VAL A 86 -0.90 16.16 8.00
CA VAL A 86 -0.52 17.33 7.18
C VAL A 86 0.87 17.14 6.56
N ALA A 87 1.83 16.60 7.31
CA ALA A 87 3.15 16.25 6.77
C ALA A 87 3.04 15.23 5.63
N THR A 88 2.23 14.18 5.83
CA THR A 88 1.94 13.17 4.80
C THR A 88 1.37 13.81 3.54
N VAL A 89 0.39 14.72 3.68
CA VAL A 89 -0.21 15.43 2.54
C VAL A 89 0.82 16.31 1.83
N LEU A 90 1.62 17.09 2.56
CA LEU A 90 2.64 17.97 1.98
C LEU A 90 3.74 17.20 1.23
N LEU A 91 4.14 16.03 1.74
CA LEU A 91 5.05 15.12 1.05
C LEU A 91 4.40 14.55 -0.22
N ALA A 92 3.17 14.03 -0.10
CA ALA A 92 2.45 13.41 -1.20
C ALA A 92 2.19 14.38 -2.37
N VAL A 93 1.74 15.61 -2.10
CA VAL A 93 1.48 16.59 -3.17
C VAL A 93 2.71 16.95 -4.00
N ARG A 94 3.92 16.80 -3.44
CA ARG A 94 5.18 17.03 -4.16
C ARG A 94 5.55 15.88 -5.09
N VAL A 95 5.06 14.67 -4.81
CA VAL A 95 5.29 13.47 -5.64
C VAL A 95 4.32 13.41 -6.82
N ILE A 96 3.09 13.90 -6.66
CA ILE A 96 2.02 13.88 -7.67
C ILE A 96 2.46 14.32 -9.09
N PRO A 97 3.29 15.37 -9.28
CA PRO A 97 3.74 15.78 -10.62
C PRO A 97 4.65 14.77 -11.34
N PHE A 98 5.19 13.78 -10.63
CA PHE A 98 6.18 12.83 -11.14
C PHE A 98 5.64 11.39 -11.26
N ILE A 99 4.33 11.22 -11.09
CA ILE A 99 3.64 9.93 -11.23
C ILE A 99 2.42 10.11 -12.13
N LYS A 100 1.99 9.02 -12.81
CA LYS A 100 0.84 9.03 -13.74
C LYS A 100 -0.50 8.97 -13.03
N GLY A 101 -0.59 8.14 -11.99
CA GLY A 101 -1.77 7.80 -11.23
C GLY A 101 -1.82 8.51 -9.87
N ALA A 102 -2.01 7.75 -8.80
CA ALA A 102 -2.42 8.28 -7.50
C ALA A 102 -1.31 8.21 -6.44
N VAL A 103 -1.41 9.07 -5.43
CA VAL A 103 -0.73 8.87 -4.15
C VAL A 103 -1.61 8.04 -3.22
N HIS A 104 -1.02 7.08 -2.51
CA HIS A 104 -1.72 6.24 -1.55
C HIS A 104 -1.27 6.59 -0.14
N VAL A 105 -2.18 7.15 0.66
CA VAL A 105 -1.92 7.55 2.06
C VAL A 105 -2.66 6.61 3.00
N MET A 106 -2.02 6.22 4.09
CA MET A 106 -2.58 5.21 4.99
C MET A 106 -3.36 5.84 6.14
N ALA A 107 -4.54 5.29 6.43
CA ALA A 107 -5.30 5.63 7.62
C ALA A 107 -4.47 5.43 8.89
N ASN A 108 -4.72 6.25 9.92
CA ASN A 108 -4.06 6.07 11.22
C ASN A 108 -4.28 4.62 11.70
N PRO A 109 -3.22 3.81 11.88
CA PRO A 109 -3.33 2.38 12.18
C PRO A 109 -3.93 2.15 13.57
N CYS A 110 -3.93 3.16 14.45
CA CYS A 110 -4.64 3.11 15.73
C CYS A 110 -6.16 2.98 15.55
N TYR A 111 -6.68 3.26 14.35
CA TYR A 111 -8.09 3.17 14.01
C TYR A 111 -8.44 1.90 13.23
N ALA A 112 -7.51 0.97 13.03
CA ALA A 112 -7.71 -0.24 12.25
C ALA A 112 -8.95 -1.06 12.65
N PHE A 113 -9.39 -0.98 13.91
CA PHE A 113 -10.57 -1.71 14.43
C PHE A 113 -11.79 -0.79 14.65
N SER A 114 -11.83 0.40 14.04
CA SER A 114 -12.93 1.37 14.21
C SER A 114 -13.47 1.85 12.87
N ILE A 115 -14.65 1.34 12.50
CA ILE A 115 -15.33 1.71 11.26
C ILE A 115 -15.50 3.24 11.16
N ALA A 116 -16.05 3.86 12.21
CA ALA A 116 -16.35 5.29 12.22
C ALA A 116 -15.09 6.15 12.09
N LYS A 117 -13.99 5.77 12.77
CA LYS A 117 -12.75 6.54 12.72
C LYS A 117 -12.04 6.41 11.37
N VAL A 118 -12.03 5.22 10.75
CA VAL A 118 -11.47 5.04 9.40
C VAL A 118 -12.24 5.87 8.37
N ILE A 119 -13.58 5.88 8.44
CA ILE A 119 -14.41 6.73 7.56
C ILE A 119 -14.07 8.21 7.76
N ALA A 120 -13.97 8.66 9.02
CA ALA A 120 -13.61 10.03 9.35
C ALA A 120 -12.24 10.42 8.79
N THR A 121 -11.23 9.55 8.90
CA THR A 121 -9.90 9.79 8.34
C THR A 121 -9.93 9.91 6.81
N GLY A 122 -10.72 9.11 6.09
CA GLY A 122 -10.84 9.21 4.63
C GLY A 122 -11.35 10.58 4.17
N HIS A 123 -12.43 11.05 4.79
CA HIS A 123 -12.95 12.39 4.51
C HIS A 123 -12.01 13.51 4.96
N ARG A 124 -11.31 13.31 6.08
CA ARG A 124 -10.31 14.26 6.58
C ARG A 124 -9.15 14.41 5.61
N TYR A 125 -8.59 13.33 5.07
CA TYR A 125 -7.54 13.43 4.04
C TYR A 125 -8.02 14.20 2.81
N HIS A 126 -9.22 13.94 2.29
CA HIS A 126 -9.77 14.72 1.18
C HIS A 126 -9.84 16.22 1.50
N LYS A 127 -10.24 16.58 2.73
CA LYS A 127 -10.25 17.97 3.20
C LYS A 127 -8.84 18.55 3.30
N LEU A 128 -7.88 17.83 3.87
CA LEU A 128 -6.49 18.26 4.00
C LEU A 128 -5.81 18.44 2.64
N PHE A 129 -5.99 17.50 1.70
CA PHE A 129 -5.48 17.62 0.34
C PHE A 129 -6.02 18.87 -0.36
N ARG A 130 -7.32 19.16 -0.26
CA ARG A 130 -7.89 20.40 -0.82
C ARG A 130 -7.39 21.67 -0.13
N LEU A 131 -7.11 21.62 1.17
CA LEU A 131 -6.56 22.77 1.90
C LEU A 131 -5.12 23.08 1.46
N VAL A 132 -4.30 22.05 1.29
CA VAL A 132 -2.88 22.18 0.93
C VAL A 132 -2.70 22.38 -0.59
N PHE A 133 -3.50 21.70 -1.41
CA PHE A 133 -3.45 21.77 -2.87
C PHE A 133 -4.86 21.90 -3.45
N PRO A 134 -5.44 23.12 -3.50
CA PRO A 134 -6.84 23.36 -3.87
C PRO A 134 -7.29 22.80 -5.22
N GLN A 135 -6.35 22.63 -6.17
CA GLN A 135 -6.61 22.12 -7.51
C GLN A 135 -6.44 20.60 -7.64
N ILE A 136 -6.24 19.89 -6.52
CA ILE A 136 -6.08 18.44 -6.53
C ILE A 136 -7.33 17.75 -7.10
N ASP A 137 -7.11 16.85 -8.06
CA ASP A 137 -8.09 15.84 -8.39
C ASP A 137 -8.04 14.74 -7.30
N LEU A 138 -9.11 14.67 -6.49
CA LEU A 138 -9.21 13.69 -5.41
C LEU A 138 -9.27 12.24 -5.91
N SER A 139 -9.52 12.00 -7.21
CA SER A 139 -9.35 10.67 -7.80
C SER A 139 -7.89 10.19 -7.77
N ARG A 140 -6.93 11.10 -7.58
CA ARG A 140 -5.49 10.81 -7.42
C ARG A 140 -5.08 10.61 -5.96
N VAL A 141 -6.04 10.50 -5.03
CA VAL A 141 -5.79 10.24 -3.62
C VAL A 141 -6.48 8.94 -3.22
N VAL A 142 -5.68 7.93 -2.89
CA VAL A 142 -6.18 6.62 -2.48
C VAL A 142 -5.94 6.43 -0.99
N MET A 143 -6.99 6.05 -0.28
CA MET A 143 -6.93 5.78 1.15
C MET A 143 -6.59 4.33 1.41
N LYS A 144 -5.40 4.08 1.97
CA LYS A 144 -4.90 2.76 2.31
C LYS A 144 -5.37 2.39 3.72
N VAL A 145 -6.05 1.24 3.85
CA VAL A 145 -6.73 0.81 5.08
C VAL A 145 -6.29 -0.61 5.45
N PRO A 146 -5.84 -0.88 6.69
CA PRO A 146 -5.58 -2.24 7.16
C PRO A 146 -6.79 -3.16 6.94
N ALA A 147 -6.56 -4.34 6.36
CA ALA A 147 -7.59 -5.31 6.01
C ALA A 147 -8.13 -6.10 7.22
N THR A 148 -8.56 -5.38 8.26
CA THR A 148 -9.43 -5.89 9.32
C THR A 148 -10.87 -5.94 8.80
N PHE A 149 -11.76 -6.65 9.50
CA PHE A 149 -13.19 -6.63 9.15
C PHE A 149 -13.74 -5.19 9.20
N GLU A 150 -13.45 -4.47 10.28
CA GLU A 150 -13.92 -3.10 10.50
C GLU A 150 -13.35 -2.13 9.45
N GLY A 151 -12.08 -2.29 9.09
CA GLY A 151 -11.42 -1.51 8.05
C GLY A 151 -12.08 -1.72 6.68
N LEU A 152 -12.37 -2.96 6.32
CA LEU A 152 -13.02 -3.27 5.03
C LEU A 152 -14.50 -2.84 5.00
N GLN A 153 -15.21 -2.92 6.14
CA GLN A 153 -16.55 -2.32 6.25
C GLN A 153 -16.51 -0.79 6.10
N ALA A 154 -15.47 -0.12 6.61
CA ALA A 154 -15.25 1.30 6.36
C ALA A 154 -14.95 1.59 4.88
N CYS A 155 -14.14 0.74 4.22
CA CYS A 155 -13.89 0.84 2.77
C CYS A 155 -15.19 0.81 1.95
N ARG A 156 -16.14 -0.07 2.29
CA ARG A 156 -17.46 -0.12 1.63
C ARG A 156 -18.19 1.23 1.69
N LYS A 157 -18.16 1.90 2.84
CA LYS A 157 -18.80 3.22 3.03
C LYS A 157 -18.03 4.34 2.32
N LEU A 158 -16.70 4.31 2.40
CA LEU A 158 -15.82 5.28 1.74
C LEU A 158 -15.96 5.21 0.22
N SER A 159 -15.92 4.01 -0.36
CA SER A 159 -16.10 3.77 -1.79
C SER A 159 -17.48 4.27 -2.27
N ALA A 160 -18.55 3.97 -1.53
CA ALA A 160 -19.90 4.50 -1.81
C ALA A 160 -20.00 6.04 -1.73
N SER A 161 -19.10 6.69 -1.00
CA SER A 161 -19.01 8.15 -0.88
C SER A 161 -18.03 8.81 -1.86
N GLY A 162 -17.39 8.03 -2.75
CA GLY A 162 -16.43 8.53 -3.74
C GLY A 162 -14.98 8.67 -3.23
N VAL A 163 -14.63 8.07 -2.08
CA VAL A 163 -13.26 7.96 -1.61
C VAL A 163 -12.68 6.62 -2.10
N GLN A 164 -11.65 6.67 -2.92
CA GLN A 164 -10.99 5.44 -3.40
C GLN A 164 -10.18 4.80 -2.26
N THR A 165 -10.29 3.48 -2.12
CA THR A 165 -9.60 2.74 -1.05
C THR A 165 -8.73 1.61 -1.58
N LEU A 166 -7.61 1.39 -0.89
CA LEU A 166 -6.75 0.22 -1.02
C LEU A 166 -6.80 -0.57 0.29
N ALA A 167 -7.01 -1.88 0.24
CA ALA A 167 -6.86 -2.74 1.41
C ALA A 167 -5.41 -3.19 1.56
N THR A 168 -4.73 -2.80 2.65
CA THR A 168 -3.35 -3.20 2.96
C THR A 168 -3.33 -4.28 4.03
N THR A 169 -2.16 -4.84 4.35
CA THR A 169 -1.98 -5.92 5.34
C THR A 169 -2.87 -7.13 5.03
N VAL A 170 -2.92 -7.51 3.74
CA VAL A 170 -3.66 -8.68 3.25
C VAL A 170 -2.72 -9.88 3.25
N PHE A 171 -3.13 -10.94 3.95
CA PHE A 171 -2.35 -12.17 4.11
C PHE A 171 -3.15 -13.43 3.73
N THR A 172 -4.44 -13.28 3.40
CA THR A 172 -5.35 -14.40 3.13
C THR A 172 -6.29 -14.10 1.95
N MET A 173 -6.90 -15.17 1.42
CA MET A 173 -7.92 -15.03 0.37
C MET A 173 -9.22 -14.44 0.92
N GLU A 174 -9.57 -14.70 2.17
CA GLU A 174 -10.77 -14.18 2.83
C GLU A 174 -10.74 -12.65 2.88
N GLN A 175 -9.59 -12.08 3.27
CA GLN A 175 -9.36 -10.64 3.24
C GLN A 175 -9.43 -10.09 1.80
N SER A 176 -8.84 -10.79 0.84
CA SER A 176 -8.85 -10.38 -0.58
C SER A 176 -10.28 -10.29 -1.11
N ILE A 177 -11.07 -11.34 -0.89
CA ILE A 177 -12.47 -11.40 -1.35
C ILE A 177 -13.29 -10.31 -0.67
N LEU A 178 -13.21 -10.17 0.66
CA LEU A 178 -13.93 -9.13 1.38
C LEU A 178 -13.54 -7.72 0.91
N ALA A 179 -12.27 -7.47 0.59
CA ALA A 179 -11.82 -6.18 0.08
C ALA A 179 -12.40 -5.87 -1.31
N ALA A 180 -12.53 -6.87 -2.18
CA ALA A 180 -13.17 -6.70 -3.48
C ALA A 180 -14.68 -6.42 -3.33
N GLU A 181 -15.37 -7.12 -2.43
CA GLU A 181 -16.79 -6.87 -2.13
C GLU A 181 -17.01 -5.50 -1.46
N ALA A 182 -16.02 -5.01 -0.72
CA ALA A 182 -16.02 -3.67 -0.14
C ALA A 182 -15.75 -2.56 -1.17
N GLY A 183 -15.48 -2.90 -2.43
CA GLY A 183 -15.24 -1.93 -3.50
C GLY A 183 -13.89 -1.22 -3.41
N CYS A 184 -12.87 -1.85 -2.80
CA CYS A 184 -11.50 -1.38 -2.89
C CYS A 184 -11.02 -1.41 -4.34
N ILE A 185 -10.34 -0.35 -4.80
CA ILE A 185 -9.78 -0.30 -6.16
C ILE A 185 -8.60 -1.26 -6.31
N SER A 186 -7.92 -1.56 -5.21
CA SER A 186 -6.84 -2.53 -5.16
C SER A 186 -6.66 -3.11 -3.76
N ILE A 187 -5.95 -4.24 -3.70
CA ILE A 187 -5.43 -4.81 -2.46
C ILE A 187 -3.90 -4.81 -2.49
N SER A 188 -3.27 -4.81 -1.32
CA SER A 188 -1.83 -5.06 -1.17
C SER A 188 -1.58 -6.31 -0.34
N PRO A 189 -1.45 -7.48 -1.00
CA PRO A 189 -0.94 -8.67 -0.36
C PRO A 189 0.53 -8.46 0.00
N PHE A 190 0.84 -8.70 1.26
CA PHE A 190 2.21 -8.70 1.75
C PHE A 190 2.84 -10.04 1.42
N VAL A 191 3.88 -10.05 0.59
CA VAL A 191 4.62 -11.29 0.28
C VAL A 191 5.32 -11.80 1.53
N HIS A 192 5.99 -10.93 2.27
CA HIS A 192 6.54 -11.23 3.59
C HIS A 192 5.84 -10.47 4.70
N GLU A 193 5.93 -10.98 5.92
CA GLU A 193 5.61 -10.22 7.13
C GLU A 193 6.30 -8.86 7.13
N LEU A 194 5.58 -7.81 7.52
CA LEU A 194 6.13 -6.45 7.60
C LEU A 194 7.40 -6.40 8.47
N LYS A 195 7.49 -7.28 9.48
CA LYS A 195 8.67 -7.39 10.33
C LYS A 195 9.96 -7.64 9.55
N ALA A 196 9.92 -8.42 8.45
CA ALA A 196 11.09 -8.66 7.61
C ALA A 196 11.65 -7.38 6.97
N GLY A 197 10.78 -6.41 6.68
CA GLY A 197 11.19 -5.12 6.12
C GLY A 197 11.69 -4.09 7.15
N VAL A 198 11.48 -4.31 8.45
CA VAL A 198 11.81 -3.31 9.50
C VAL A 198 12.75 -3.84 10.58
N ASP A 199 12.98 -5.14 10.66
CA ASP A 199 13.90 -5.80 11.57
C ASP A 199 14.90 -6.66 10.77
N PRO A 200 16.12 -6.17 10.52
CA PRO A 200 17.14 -6.90 9.74
C PRO A 200 17.57 -8.23 10.34
N THR A 201 17.23 -8.50 11.61
CA THR A 201 17.55 -9.77 12.29
C THR A 201 16.47 -10.83 12.11
N TYR A 202 15.30 -10.43 11.62
CA TYR A 202 14.16 -11.32 11.41
C TYR A 202 14.10 -11.78 9.95
N LYS A 203 13.85 -13.07 9.77
CA LYS A 203 13.64 -13.70 8.47
C LYS A 203 12.28 -14.37 8.46
N ASP A 204 11.42 -13.97 7.53
CA ASP A 204 10.20 -14.70 7.22
C ASP A 204 10.57 -15.87 6.29
N GLU A 205 10.18 -17.07 6.69
CA GLU A 205 10.49 -18.32 5.96
C GLU A 205 9.34 -18.73 5.03
N ASN A 206 8.20 -18.04 5.06
CA ASN A 206 6.98 -18.46 4.36
C ASN A 206 6.41 -17.33 3.47
N PRO A 207 7.07 -17.00 2.35
CA PRO A 207 6.60 -15.95 1.44
C PRO A 207 5.26 -16.32 0.80
N LEU A 208 4.34 -15.35 0.77
CA LEU A 208 2.97 -15.47 0.25
C LEU A 208 2.87 -15.09 -1.24
N LEU A 209 3.83 -15.51 -2.06
CA LEU A 209 3.80 -15.26 -3.52
C LEU A 209 2.52 -15.79 -4.18
N ASP A 210 2.14 -17.02 -3.80
CA ASP A 210 0.94 -17.69 -4.30
C ASP A 210 -0.36 -16.93 -3.99
N LEU A 211 -0.41 -16.13 -2.93
CA LEU A 211 -1.59 -15.34 -2.59
C LEU A 211 -1.87 -14.29 -3.66
N CYS A 212 -0.82 -13.65 -4.19
CA CYS A 212 -0.97 -12.65 -5.26
C CYS A 212 -1.58 -13.29 -6.53
N VAL A 213 -1.08 -14.47 -6.89
CA VAL A 213 -1.56 -15.24 -8.05
C VAL A 213 -3.01 -15.67 -7.85
N LYS A 214 -3.33 -16.29 -6.70
CA LYS A 214 -4.68 -16.78 -6.36
C LYS A 214 -5.70 -15.63 -6.31
N ALA A 215 -5.36 -14.50 -5.69
CA ALA A 215 -6.24 -13.35 -5.59
C ALA A 215 -6.56 -12.75 -6.97
N GLN A 216 -5.55 -12.58 -7.82
CA GLN A 216 -5.75 -12.02 -9.16
C GLN A 216 -6.60 -12.94 -10.04
N GLN A 217 -6.33 -14.24 -10.00
CA GLN A 217 -7.14 -15.23 -10.71
C GLN A 217 -8.58 -15.27 -10.22
N TYR A 218 -8.79 -15.23 -8.89
CA TYR A 218 -10.13 -15.17 -8.32
C TYR A 218 -10.90 -13.95 -8.81
N TYR A 219 -10.26 -12.77 -8.82
CA TYR A 219 -10.88 -11.55 -9.32
C TYR A 219 -11.25 -11.64 -10.79
N GLN A 220 -10.37 -12.17 -11.64
CA GLN A 220 -10.64 -12.38 -13.06
C GLN A 220 -11.81 -13.35 -13.29
N GLN A 221 -11.86 -14.45 -12.54
CA GLN A 221 -12.91 -15.47 -12.66
C GLN A 221 -14.29 -14.96 -12.23
N HIS A 222 -14.35 -14.10 -11.21
CA HIS A 222 -15.58 -13.62 -10.61
C HIS A 222 -15.96 -12.19 -11.04
N GLY A 223 -15.22 -11.60 -11.98
CA GLY A 223 -15.52 -10.29 -12.54
C GLY A 223 -15.28 -9.11 -11.58
N HIS A 224 -14.39 -9.27 -10.60
CA HIS A 224 -14.00 -8.17 -9.72
C HIS A 224 -13.02 -7.23 -10.44
N THR A 225 -13.25 -5.92 -10.34
CA THR A 225 -12.37 -4.89 -10.92
C THR A 225 -11.20 -4.52 -10.00
N THR A 226 -11.21 -4.99 -8.76
CA THR A 226 -10.14 -4.78 -7.78
C THR A 226 -8.83 -5.35 -8.31
N ARG A 227 -7.76 -4.55 -8.22
CA ARG A 227 -6.43 -4.95 -8.69
C ARG A 227 -5.59 -5.54 -7.56
N VAL A 228 -4.71 -6.48 -7.87
CA VAL A 228 -3.71 -6.98 -6.93
C VAL A 228 -2.44 -6.15 -7.06
N LYS A 229 -2.05 -5.44 -6.00
CA LYS A 229 -0.83 -4.62 -5.92
C LYS A 229 0.16 -5.27 -4.95
N ALA A 230 0.99 -6.18 -5.41
CA ALA A 230 1.94 -6.90 -4.57
C ALA A 230 2.96 -5.95 -3.92
N CYS A 231 3.32 -6.25 -2.67
CA CYS A 231 4.27 -5.46 -1.88
C CYS A 231 5.07 -6.35 -0.92
N SER A 232 6.10 -5.77 -0.27
CA SER A 232 6.91 -6.45 0.74
C SER A 232 7.63 -7.70 0.23
N CYS A 233 8.12 -7.65 -1.03
CA CYS A 233 9.10 -8.61 -1.52
C CYS A 233 10.47 -8.30 -0.90
N MET A 234 11.23 -9.34 -0.54
CA MET A 234 12.54 -9.21 0.12
C MET A 234 13.70 -9.49 -0.84
N SER A 235 13.42 -9.81 -2.12
CA SER A 235 14.45 -10.00 -3.14
C SER A 235 13.96 -9.64 -4.55
N ILE A 236 14.92 -9.37 -5.45
CA ILE A 236 14.65 -9.18 -6.87
C ILE A 236 14.01 -10.42 -7.48
N GLU A 237 14.43 -11.62 -7.09
CA GLU A 237 13.86 -12.86 -7.61
C GLU A 237 12.36 -12.98 -7.32
N GLU A 238 11.91 -12.61 -6.12
CA GLU A 238 10.49 -12.59 -5.76
C GLU A 238 9.69 -11.55 -6.56
N ILE A 239 10.27 -10.38 -6.82
CA ILE A 239 9.66 -9.36 -7.70
C ILE A 239 9.47 -9.92 -9.11
N LEU A 240 10.48 -10.63 -9.65
CA LEU A 240 10.42 -11.21 -10.98
C LEU A 240 9.46 -12.40 -11.07
N GLN A 241 9.38 -13.21 -10.01
CA GLN A 241 8.38 -14.28 -9.88
C GLN A 241 6.95 -13.76 -9.96
N LEU A 242 6.71 -12.51 -9.56
CA LEU A 242 5.39 -11.88 -9.64
C LEU A 242 5.19 -11.01 -10.89
N SER A 243 6.11 -11.03 -11.87
CA SER A 243 5.96 -10.31 -13.14
C SER A 243 4.73 -10.76 -13.93
N GLY A 244 3.68 -9.94 -13.93
CA GLY A 244 2.34 -10.26 -14.46
C GLY A 244 1.21 -10.04 -13.44
N VAL A 245 1.54 -9.76 -12.19
CA VAL A 245 0.60 -9.19 -11.23
C VAL A 245 0.11 -7.81 -11.71
N ALA A 246 -1.10 -7.40 -11.33
CA ALA A 246 -1.71 -6.19 -11.87
C ALA A 246 -0.92 -4.92 -11.49
N ALA A 247 -0.28 -4.89 -10.33
CA ALA A 247 0.65 -3.84 -9.92
C ALA A 247 1.68 -4.35 -8.90
N HIS A 248 2.83 -3.69 -8.84
CA HIS A 248 3.84 -3.84 -7.81
C HIS A 248 4.15 -2.47 -7.22
N THR A 249 4.20 -2.35 -5.89
CA THR A 249 4.84 -1.19 -5.26
C THR A 249 6.19 -1.60 -4.70
N LEU A 250 7.24 -0.90 -5.12
CA LEU A 250 8.63 -1.29 -4.89
C LEU A 250 9.43 -0.15 -4.26
N PRO A 251 10.34 -0.45 -3.33
CA PRO A 251 11.16 0.57 -2.72
C PRO A 251 12.21 1.10 -3.71
N PRO A 252 12.71 2.34 -3.55
CA PRO A 252 13.65 2.98 -4.47
C PRO A 252 14.87 2.13 -4.81
N GLU A 253 15.46 1.45 -3.83
CA GLU A 253 16.66 0.65 -3.99
C GLU A 253 16.48 -0.57 -4.90
N ASP A 254 15.31 -1.20 -4.90
CA ASP A 254 15.05 -2.33 -5.79
C ASP A 254 14.75 -1.85 -7.20
N LEU A 255 14.10 -0.69 -7.34
CA LEU A 255 13.90 -0.03 -8.62
C LEU A 255 15.22 0.34 -9.30
N GLU A 256 16.19 0.86 -8.54
CA GLU A 256 17.54 1.17 -9.04
C GLU A 256 18.26 -0.11 -9.50
N LYS A 257 18.23 -1.19 -8.71
CA LYS A 257 18.81 -2.49 -9.10
C LYS A 257 18.17 -3.03 -10.39
N LEU A 258 16.84 -3.05 -10.47
CA LEU A 258 16.11 -3.53 -11.65
C LEU A 258 16.43 -2.71 -12.90
N ALA A 259 16.67 -1.39 -12.75
CA ALA A 259 17.03 -0.50 -13.85
C ALA A 259 18.44 -0.78 -14.39
N ASP A 260 19.36 -1.23 -13.55
CA ASP A 260 20.74 -1.54 -13.96
C ASP A 260 20.90 -2.97 -14.50
N MET A 261 19.93 -3.86 -14.24
CA MET A 261 19.97 -5.26 -14.67
C MET A 261 19.51 -5.46 -16.13
N HIS A 262 20.19 -6.36 -16.82
CA HIS A 262 19.79 -6.92 -18.12
C HIS A 262 19.77 -8.44 -18.01
N GLU A 263 18.76 -9.07 -18.59
CA GLU A 263 18.58 -10.52 -18.54
C GLU A 263 17.87 -11.01 -19.80
N SER A 264 17.99 -12.31 -20.10
CA SER A 264 17.24 -12.93 -21.19
C SER A 264 15.74 -12.86 -20.94
N GLU A 265 14.97 -12.37 -21.92
CA GLU A 265 13.51 -12.34 -21.84
C GLU A 265 12.92 -13.75 -21.59
N ALA A 266 13.55 -14.80 -22.11
CA ALA A 266 13.11 -16.18 -21.89
C ALA A 266 13.31 -16.63 -20.43
N GLN A 267 14.40 -16.20 -19.79
CA GLN A 267 14.66 -16.48 -18.37
C GLN A 267 13.67 -15.71 -17.48
N LEU A 268 13.43 -14.43 -17.77
CA LEU A 268 12.46 -13.62 -17.04
C LEU A 268 11.03 -14.19 -17.16
N LYS A 269 10.64 -14.67 -18.35
CA LYS A 269 9.35 -15.37 -18.55
C LYS A 269 9.27 -16.68 -17.76
N ALA A 270 10.36 -17.44 -17.72
CA ALA A 270 10.40 -18.73 -17.02
C ALA A 270 10.31 -18.59 -15.49
N GLN A 271 10.76 -17.46 -14.93
CA GLN A 271 10.67 -17.17 -13.49
C GLN A 271 9.25 -16.79 -13.04
N SER A 272 8.46 -16.17 -13.91
CA SER A 272 7.14 -15.68 -13.52
C SER A 272 6.16 -16.81 -13.18
N LEU A 273 5.46 -16.65 -12.06
CA LEU A 273 4.33 -17.47 -11.66
C LEU A 273 3.07 -17.17 -12.49
N PHE A 274 3.03 -16.02 -13.16
CA PHE A 274 1.95 -15.62 -14.07
C PHE A 274 2.26 -16.09 -15.49
N LYS A 275 1.73 -17.27 -15.83
CA LYS A 275 1.85 -17.85 -17.17
C LYS A 275 0.92 -17.16 -18.15
N ASP A 276 1.37 -17.00 -19.39
CA ASP A 276 0.61 -16.36 -20.48
C ASP A 276 -0.60 -17.21 -20.94
N GLU A 277 -0.58 -18.52 -20.66
CA GLU A 277 -1.72 -19.39 -20.88
C GLU A 277 -2.76 -19.17 -19.78
N ALA A 278 -4.00 -18.87 -20.18
CA ALA A 278 -5.14 -18.88 -19.28
C ALA A 278 -5.19 -20.25 -18.60
N LEU A 279 -4.71 -20.30 -17.35
CA LEU A 279 -4.72 -21.52 -16.56
C LEU A 279 -6.16 -22.05 -16.61
N SER A 280 -6.33 -23.30 -17.05
CA SER A 280 -7.59 -24.03 -16.93
C SER A 280 -7.80 -24.34 -15.45
N ILE A 281 -8.12 -23.32 -14.67
CA ILE A 281 -8.30 -23.43 -13.23
C ILE A 281 -9.68 -24.03 -13.03
N SER A 282 -9.79 -25.05 -12.17
CA SER A 282 -11.09 -25.52 -11.72
C SER A 282 -11.87 -24.36 -11.12
N ALA A 283 -13.07 -24.10 -11.62
CA ALA A 283 -13.93 -23.02 -11.15
C ALA A 283 -13.99 -23.05 -9.62
N GLN A 284 -13.43 -22.03 -8.96
CA GLN A 284 -13.55 -21.90 -7.52
C GLN A 284 -15.00 -21.57 -7.22
N GLN A 285 -15.55 -22.14 -6.14
CA GLN A 285 -16.89 -21.74 -5.73
C GLN A 285 -16.87 -20.27 -5.29
N PRO A 286 -17.87 -19.47 -5.70
CA PRO A 286 -17.96 -18.09 -5.26
C PRO A 286 -18.14 -18.04 -3.75
N ARG A 287 -17.29 -17.25 -3.09
CA ARG A 287 -17.39 -16.95 -1.65
C ARG A 287 -17.81 -15.51 -1.47
N THR A 288 -18.51 -15.25 -0.35
CA THR A 288 -18.99 -13.92 0.02
C THR A 288 -18.95 -13.74 1.53
N TYR A 289 -18.60 -12.53 1.96
CA TYR A 289 -18.30 -12.15 3.34
C TYR A 289 -18.87 -10.79 3.76
N ILE A 290 -19.10 -9.86 2.84
CA ILE A 290 -19.41 -8.43 3.13
C ILE A 290 -20.63 -8.19 4.03
N ASP A 291 -21.59 -9.12 4.01
CA ASP A 291 -22.82 -9.06 4.80
C ASP A 291 -22.91 -10.18 5.86
N ASP A 292 -21.83 -10.95 6.10
CA ASP A 292 -21.76 -12.05 7.08
C ASP A 292 -20.44 -12.04 7.86
N GLU A 293 -20.42 -11.24 8.93
CA GLU A 293 -19.26 -11.10 9.82
C GLU A 293 -18.86 -12.42 10.49
N ALA A 294 -19.85 -13.21 10.92
CA ALA A 294 -19.59 -14.45 11.65
C ALA A 294 -18.88 -15.46 10.74
N LYS A 295 -19.35 -15.60 9.50
CA LYS A 295 -18.71 -16.44 8.50
C LYS A 295 -17.30 -15.95 8.16
N TYR A 296 -17.13 -14.64 7.91
CA TYR A 296 -15.81 -14.07 7.63
C TYR A 296 -14.82 -14.39 8.75
N ARG A 297 -15.17 -14.10 10.00
CA ARG A 297 -14.26 -14.29 11.14
C ARG A 297 -13.91 -15.76 11.34
N MET A 298 -14.88 -16.67 11.17
CA MET A 298 -14.66 -18.11 11.27
C MET A 298 -13.70 -18.61 10.18
N GLU A 299 -13.93 -18.25 8.92
CA GLU A 299 -13.09 -18.71 7.81
C GLU A 299 -11.70 -18.04 7.84
N PHE A 300 -11.60 -16.76 8.19
CA PHE A 300 -10.33 -16.06 8.36
C PHE A 300 -9.49 -16.66 9.50
N ALA A 301 -10.12 -17.08 10.60
CA ALA A 301 -9.44 -17.79 11.69
C ALA A 301 -9.00 -19.21 11.30
N ALA A 302 -9.73 -19.86 10.40
CA ALA A 302 -9.42 -21.21 9.94
C ALA A 302 -8.34 -21.24 8.84
N SER A 303 -8.20 -20.16 8.05
CA SER A 303 -7.20 -20.09 6.97
C SER A 303 -5.79 -20.21 7.51
N ASP A 304 -4.99 -21.08 6.90
CA ASP A 304 -3.56 -21.29 7.18
C ASP A 304 -3.25 -21.46 8.67
N GLY A 305 -4.15 -22.12 9.42
CA GLY A 305 -3.98 -22.34 10.86
C GLY A 305 -4.06 -21.07 11.72
N GLY A 306 -4.65 -19.99 11.19
CA GLY A 306 -4.78 -18.70 11.88
C GLY A 306 -3.58 -17.77 11.68
N ASP A 307 -2.59 -18.15 10.88
CA ASP A 307 -1.36 -17.38 10.64
C ASP A 307 -1.65 -15.97 10.08
N GLY A 308 -2.63 -15.86 9.18
CA GLY A 308 -3.06 -14.58 8.64
C GLY A 308 -3.54 -13.57 9.70
N GLN A 309 -4.13 -14.05 10.80
CA GLN A 309 -4.50 -13.18 11.93
C GLN A 309 -3.26 -12.67 12.65
N PHE A 310 -2.29 -13.55 12.94
CA PHE A 310 -1.03 -13.16 13.57
C PHE A 310 -0.30 -12.10 12.73
N LYS A 311 -0.13 -12.35 11.43
CA LYS A 311 0.55 -11.41 10.50
C LYS A 311 -0.17 -10.06 10.41
N LEU A 312 -1.51 -10.06 10.36
CA LEU A 312 -2.31 -8.83 10.40
C LEU A 312 -2.07 -8.01 11.68
N PHE A 313 -2.18 -8.64 12.85
CA PHE A 313 -1.97 -7.95 14.13
C PHE A 313 -0.53 -7.48 14.31
N GLN A 314 0.46 -8.26 13.86
CA GLN A 314 1.86 -7.87 13.88
C GLN A 314 2.09 -6.62 13.02
N ALA A 315 1.62 -6.62 11.78
CA ALA A 315 1.78 -5.48 10.87
C ALA A 315 1.10 -4.21 11.42
N ILE A 316 -0.13 -4.32 11.95
CA ILE A 316 -0.82 -3.19 12.59
C ILE A 316 -0.01 -2.68 13.80
N THR A 317 0.53 -3.57 14.63
CA THR A 317 1.33 -3.19 15.81
C THR A 317 2.57 -2.40 15.41
N ILE A 318 3.29 -2.86 14.39
CA ILE A 318 4.46 -2.17 13.84
C ILE A 318 4.07 -0.78 13.31
N PHE A 319 3.00 -0.68 12.52
CA PHE A 319 2.54 0.62 12.01
C PHE A 319 2.06 1.57 13.13
N VAL A 320 1.42 1.06 14.19
CA VAL A 320 1.04 1.84 15.37
C VAL A 320 2.28 2.39 16.08
N ASP A 321 3.35 1.60 16.19
CA ASP A 321 4.60 2.08 16.78
C ASP A 321 5.21 3.23 15.96
N PHE A 322 5.29 3.08 14.63
CA PHE A 322 5.75 4.15 13.75
C PHE A 322 4.86 5.40 13.80
N GLN A 323 3.54 5.25 13.88
CA GLN A 323 2.61 6.38 14.05
C GLN A 323 2.91 7.13 15.35
N LYS A 324 3.06 6.43 16.48
CA LYS A 324 3.36 7.05 17.78
C LYS A 324 4.71 7.74 17.77
N LYS A 325 5.72 7.11 17.18
CA LYS A 325 7.04 7.72 16.98
C LYS A 325 6.94 9.01 16.15
N ALA A 326 6.21 8.99 15.03
CA ALA A 326 5.99 10.19 14.22
C ALA A 326 5.31 11.31 15.03
N GLU A 327 4.27 10.99 15.80
CA GLU A 327 3.57 11.97 16.65
C GLU A 327 4.46 12.58 17.73
N LEU A 328 5.33 11.77 18.37
CA LEU A 328 6.32 12.25 19.33
C LEU A 328 7.32 13.21 18.67
N LYS A 329 7.86 12.83 17.50
CA LYS A 329 8.79 13.68 16.74
C LYS A 329 8.14 15.02 16.37
N MET A 330 6.91 15.00 15.86
CA MET A 330 6.16 16.20 15.47
C MET A 330 5.75 17.06 16.68
N SER A 331 5.85 16.53 17.90
CA SER A 331 5.62 17.23 19.15
C SER A 331 6.89 17.83 19.76
N GLY A 332 8.06 17.66 19.11
CA GLY A 332 9.35 18.12 19.62
C GLY A 332 9.92 17.26 20.75
N ILE A 333 9.38 16.05 20.94
CA ILE A 333 9.87 15.10 21.94
C ILE A 333 10.92 14.21 21.27
N GLU A 334 12.11 14.11 21.86
CA GLU A 334 13.15 13.19 21.38
C GLU A 334 12.69 11.74 21.55
N ILE A 335 12.85 10.93 20.50
CA ILE A 335 12.58 9.50 20.53
C ILE A 335 13.88 8.82 20.93
N ALA A 336 13.87 8.03 22.02
CA ALA A 336 15.02 7.21 22.38
C ALA A 336 15.29 6.20 21.25
N ALA A 337 16.56 6.08 20.85
CA ALA A 337 17.02 5.22 19.77
C ALA A 337 16.75 3.74 20.03
#